data_AF-A0A191MX98-F1
#
_entry.id   AF-A0A191MX98-F1
#
_cell.length_a   1.000
_cell.length_b   1.000
_cell.length_c   1.000
_cell.angle_alpha   90.00
_cell.angle_beta   90.00
_cell.angle_gamma   90.00
#
_symmetry.space_group_name_H-M   'P 1'
#
loop_
_entity.id
_entity.type
_entity.pdbx_description
1 polymer ?
#
loop_
_entity_poly.entity_id
_entity_poly.type
_entity_poly.pdbx_seq_one_letter_code
_entity_poly.pdbx_strand_id
1 'polypeptide(L)'
;MMNDIAKISRGMNRNRIDFIFPSFHHIQITRYWLLGFTEAEGSFGVKQDKQAYKGNLAFRYVLSQSDLDLALLEAIKAFLVNIPEAKQSGLMLDKSIYINVSEKRQNHYKNEATLSVTQMELLKCVLVPLFDSMNWFTQKQLDYSLWKSLILLKEKGHHYTEEGFKLIQLLINQMNKHRLSSSGSPVVDRESLNSKIQDMLGKSVYENKNGRVWISSENRYLNEGGVGKEVHLVDTEGNTIKTFKSYSEAARYLKISRGTVFNRIKSSLVFSFEKNLVYLKS
;
A
#
# COMPACT_ATOMS: atom_id res chain seq x y z
N MET A 1 -4.54 -45.24 30.43
CA MET A 1 -5.10 -43.88 30.60
C MET A 1 -4.03 -42.81 30.88
N MET A 2 -3.30 -42.82 32.01
CA MET A 2 -2.27 -41.79 32.29
C MET A 2 -1.09 -41.83 31.30
N ASN A 3 -0.69 -43.02 30.84
CA ASN A 3 0.32 -43.20 29.79
C ASN A 3 -0.12 -42.67 28.42
N ASP A 4 -1.43 -42.73 28.11
CA ASP A 4 -1.97 -42.29 26.83
C ASP A 4 -2.04 -40.75 26.77
N ILE A 5 -2.44 -40.11 27.87
CA ILE A 5 -2.40 -38.65 28.02
C ILE A 5 -0.96 -38.15 27.90
N ALA A 6 -0.01 -38.81 28.57
CA ALA A 6 1.41 -38.46 28.47
C ALA A 6 1.93 -38.60 27.04
N LYS A 7 1.52 -39.64 26.30
CA LYS A 7 1.88 -39.83 24.89
C LYS A 7 1.36 -38.70 24.00
N ILE A 8 0.09 -38.30 24.16
CA ILE A 8 -0.52 -37.20 23.40
C ILE A 8 0.19 -35.88 23.72
N SER A 9 0.37 -35.58 25.01
CA SER A 9 0.99 -34.33 25.48
C SER A 9 2.41 -34.14 24.93
N ARG A 10 3.20 -35.23 24.84
CA ARG A 10 4.56 -35.17 24.27
C ARG A 10 4.61 -34.70 22.82
N GLY A 11 3.54 -34.84 22.04
CA GLY A 11 3.46 -34.37 20.65
C GLY A 11 2.78 -33.01 20.47
N MET A 12 2.43 -32.30 21.54
CA MET A 12 1.72 -31.01 21.45
C MET A 12 2.69 -29.83 21.29
N ASN A 13 2.19 -28.75 20.68
CA ASN A 13 2.84 -27.45 20.59
C ASN A 13 4.26 -27.52 20.00
N ARG A 14 5.29 -27.12 20.76
CA ARG A 14 6.70 -27.08 20.31
C ARG A 14 7.29 -28.45 20.01
N ASN A 15 6.71 -29.52 20.54
CA ASN A 15 7.18 -30.88 20.31
C ASN A 15 6.43 -31.56 19.15
N ARG A 16 5.49 -30.86 18.50
CA ARG A 16 4.80 -31.38 17.33
C ARG A 16 5.77 -31.46 16.15
N ILE A 17 5.91 -32.65 15.59
CA ILE A 17 6.75 -32.93 14.42
C ILE A 17 5.93 -33.32 13.19
N ASP A 18 4.70 -33.79 13.38
CA ASP A 18 3.77 -34.13 12.31
C ASP A 18 2.78 -32.99 12.09
N PHE A 19 2.79 -32.45 10.88
CA PHE A 19 1.93 -31.36 10.42
C PHE A 19 1.00 -31.82 9.28
N ILE A 20 0.99 -33.12 8.96
CA ILE A 20 0.10 -33.66 7.95
C ILE A 20 -1.30 -33.75 8.54
N PHE A 21 -2.26 -33.08 7.90
CA PHE A 21 -3.65 -33.18 8.29
C PHE A 21 -4.20 -34.58 7.95
N PRO A 22 -5.07 -35.16 8.80
CA PRO A 22 -5.77 -36.41 8.47
C PRO A 22 -6.59 -36.28 7.18
N SER A 23 -6.80 -37.39 6.45
CA SER A 23 -7.52 -37.38 5.17
C SER A 23 -8.97 -36.88 5.24
N PHE A 24 -9.60 -36.94 6.41
CA PHE A 24 -10.94 -36.41 6.65
C PHE A 24 -10.97 -34.91 6.98
N HIS A 25 -9.82 -34.27 7.16
CA HIS A 25 -9.73 -32.85 7.45
C HIS A 25 -9.95 -32.02 6.19
N HIS A 26 -10.90 -31.10 6.24
CA HIS A 26 -11.22 -30.21 5.14
C HIS A 26 -11.19 -28.76 5.62
N ILE A 27 -10.40 -27.92 4.96
CA ILE A 27 -10.32 -26.50 5.27
C ILE A 27 -11.56 -25.82 4.68
N GLN A 28 -12.45 -25.33 5.55
CA GLN A 28 -13.64 -24.59 5.15
C GLN A 28 -13.52 -23.12 5.56
N ILE A 29 -13.38 -22.27 4.56
CA ILE A 29 -13.32 -20.82 4.74
C ILE A 29 -14.72 -20.25 4.55
N THR A 30 -15.24 -19.59 5.59
CA THR A 30 -16.47 -18.81 5.54
C THR A 30 -16.15 -17.33 5.75
N ARG A 31 -17.14 -16.44 5.51
CA ARG A 31 -16.99 -14.99 5.72
C ARG A 31 -16.52 -14.67 7.14
N TYR A 32 -17.25 -15.16 8.15
CA TYR A 32 -16.91 -14.91 9.56
C TYR A 32 -15.65 -15.65 10.02
N TRP A 33 -15.34 -16.83 9.45
CA TRP A 33 -14.07 -17.50 9.72
C TRP A 33 -12.90 -16.62 9.25
N LEU A 34 -12.97 -16.10 8.02
CA LEU A 34 -11.93 -15.22 7.47
C LEU A 34 -11.84 -13.91 8.25
N LEU A 35 -12.97 -13.37 8.71
CA LEU A 35 -12.97 -12.20 9.56
C LEU A 35 -12.23 -12.47 10.88
N GLY A 36 -12.58 -13.53 11.62
CA GLY A 36 -11.91 -13.86 12.87
C GLY A 36 -10.40 -14.08 12.69
N PHE A 37 -10.01 -14.76 11.60
CA PHE A 37 -8.61 -14.94 11.25
C PHE A 37 -7.94 -13.60 10.88
N THR A 38 -8.64 -12.71 10.19
CA THR A 38 -8.17 -11.35 9.89
C THR A 38 -7.98 -10.52 11.16
N GLU A 39 -8.93 -10.58 12.09
CA GLU A 39 -8.85 -9.89 13.39
C GLU A 39 -7.63 -10.32 14.20
N ALA A 40 -7.20 -11.57 14.08
CA ALA A 40 -5.95 -12.06 14.67
C ALA A 40 -4.72 -11.72 13.82
N GLU A 41 -4.61 -12.26 12.60
CA GLU A 41 -3.38 -12.32 11.79
C GLU A 41 -3.33 -11.30 10.63
N GLY A 42 -4.45 -10.66 10.31
CA GLY A 42 -4.54 -9.70 9.22
C GLY A 42 -3.81 -8.39 9.46
N SER A 43 -3.28 -7.79 8.38
CA SER A 43 -2.63 -6.48 8.42
C SER A 43 -3.14 -5.57 7.30
N PHE A 44 -3.60 -4.38 7.69
CA PHE A 44 -4.00 -3.30 6.79
C PHE A 44 -2.85 -2.30 6.67
N GLY A 45 -2.15 -2.32 5.54
CA GLY A 45 -0.95 -1.53 5.32
C GLY A 45 -1.14 -0.39 4.32
N VAL A 46 -0.45 0.72 4.59
CA VAL A 46 -0.28 1.84 3.66
C VAL A 46 1.21 2.10 3.50
N LYS A 47 1.69 2.11 2.25
CA LYS A 47 3.02 2.57 1.89
C LYS A 47 2.88 3.91 1.19
N GLN A 48 3.69 4.87 1.58
CA GLN A 48 3.81 6.15 0.90
C GLN A 48 5.18 6.25 0.27
N ASP A 49 5.21 6.41 -1.06
CA ASP A 49 6.42 6.78 -1.77
C ASP A 49 6.71 8.26 -1.48
N LYS A 50 7.63 8.53 -0.55
CA LYS A 50 8.01 9.89 -0.16
C LYS A 50 8.76 10.63 -1.26
N GLN A 51 9.28 9.93 -2.26
CA GLN A 51 9.99 10.53 -3.39
C GLN A 51 9.04 10.97 -4.50
N ALA A 52 7.84 10.38 -4.57
CA ALA A 52 6.79 10.82 -5.48
C ALA A 52 6.19 12.16 -5.05
N TYR A 53 5.84 13.00 -6.04
CA TYR A 53 5.14 14.26 -5.80
C TYR A 53 3.86 14.04 -5.00
N LYS A 54 3.75 14.73 -3.84
CA LYS A 54 2.66 14.61 -2.86
C LYS A 54 2.40 13.18 -2.36
N GLY A 55 3.39 12.30 -2.48
CA GLY A 55 3.40 10.96 -1.91
C GLY A 55 2.42 9.99 -2.56
N ASN A 56 2.89 9.14 -3.47
CA ASN A 56 2.03 8.09 -4.02
C ASN A 56 1.72 7.05 -2.93
N LEU A 57 0.43 6.91 -2.59
CA LEU A 57 -0.04 5.91 -1.64
C LEU A 57 -0.31 4.58 -2.34
N ALA A 58 0.25 3.50 -1.79
CA ALA A 58 -0.03 2.12 -2.14
C ALA A 58 -0.63 1.40 -0.92
N PHE A 59 -1.69 0.63 -1.14
CA PHE A 59 -2.43 -0.06 -0.09
C PHE A 59 -2.19 -1.55 -0.18
N ARG A 60 -2.25 -2.23 0.97
CA ARG A 60 -2.18 -3.69 1.03
C ARG A 60 -3.06 -4.24 2.14
N TYR A 61 -3.67 -5.39 1.86
CA TYR A 61 -4.18 -6.30 2.86
C TYR A 61 -3.30 -7.55 2.85
N VAL A 62 -2.89 -8.01 4.02
CA VAL A 62 -1.91 -9.09 4.18
C VAL A 62 -2.35 -10.05 5.27
N LEU A 63 -2.20 -11.36 5.03
CA LEU A 63 -2.26 -12.42 6.03
C LEU A 63 -0.92 -13.15 6.04
N SER A 64 -0.32 -13.31 7.21
CA SER A 64 0.92 -14.07 7.40
C SER A 64 0.67 -15.31 8.25
N GLN A 65 1.35 -16.40 7.92
CA GLN A 65 1.33 -17.64 8.70
C GLN A 65 2.64 -18.41 8.50
N SER A 66 2.88 -19.45 9.31
CA SER A 66 3.92 -20.44 9.00
C SER A 66 3.69 -21.05 7.61
N ASP A 67 4.78 -21.32 6.89
CA ASP A 67 4.75 -22.07 5.63
C ASP A 67 4.15 -23.48 5.73
N LEU A 68 4.19 -24.09 6.91
CA LEU A 68 3.51 -25.36 7.21
C LEU A 68 1.99 -25.29 6.98
N ASP A 69 1.39 -24.10 7.11
CA ASP A 69 -0.04 -23.86 6.88
C ASP A 69 -0.29 -23.22 5.49
N LEU A 70 0.60 -23.43 4.52
CA LEU A 70 0.43 -22.89 3.17
C LEU A 70 -0.93 -23.28 2.55
N ALA A 71 -1.38 -24.51 2.79
CA ALA A 71 -2.70 -24.99 2.33
C ALA A 71 -3.86 -24.13 2.86
N LEU A 72 -3.73 -23.55 4.05
CA LEU A 72 -4.72 -22.63 4.62
C LEU A 72 -4.78 -21.33 3.83
N LEU A 73 -3.62 -20.75 3.50
CA LEU A 73 -3.55 -19.52 2.71
C LEU A 73 -4.08 -19.74 1.28
N GLU A 74 -3.80 -20.90 0.67
CA GLU A 74 -4.37 -21.29 -0.63
C GLU A 74 -5.90 -21.43 -0.55
N ALA A 75 -6.43 -22.03 0.52
CA ALA A 75 -7.88 -22.11 0.72
C ALA A 75 -8.53 -20.72 0.90
N ILE A 76 -7.87 -19.79 1.61
CA ILE A 76 -8.32 -18.40 1.74
C ILE A 76 -8.30 -17.68 0.39
N LYS A 77 -7.24 -17.87 -0.41
CA LYS A 77 -7.16 -17.34 -1.77
C LYS A 77 -8.31 -17.86 -2.62
N ALA A 78 -8.54 -19.18 -2.62
CA ALA A 78 -9.63 -19.80 -3.36
C ALA A 78 -11.00 -19.27 -2.93
N PHE A 79 -11.21 -19.06 -1.63
CA PHE A 79 -12.43 -18.43 -1.11
C PHE A 79 -12.61 -17.01 -1.65
N LEU A 80 -11.59 -16.15 -1.52
CA LEU A 80 -11.65 -14.75 -1.97
C LEU A 80 -11.91 -14.60 -3.47
N VAL A 81 -11.44 -15.53 -4.30
CA VAL A 81 -11.72 -15.55 -5.75
C VAL A 81 -13.17 -15.94 -6.06
N ASN A 82 -13.82 -16.70 -5.16
CA ASN A 82 -15.13 -17.31 -5.42
C ASN A 82 -16.32 -16.60 -4.76
N ILE A 83 -16.09 -15.61 -3.89
CA ILE A 83 -17.17 -14.84 -3.27
C ILE A 83 -17.95 -14.00 -4.30
N PRO A 84 -19.24 -13.67 -4.02
CA PRO A 84 -20.07 -12.86 -4.91
C PRO A 84 -19.44 -11.53 -5.35
N GLU A 85 -18.79 -10.80 -4.42
CA GLU A 85 -18.13 -9.52 -4.66
C GLU A 85 -17.05 -9.65 -5.74
N ALA A 86 -16.24 -10.70 -5.65
CA ALA A 86 -15.21 -11.04 -6.62
C ALA A 86 -15.82 -11.35 -7.99
N LYS A 87 -16.85 -12.20 -8.06
CA LYS A 87 -17.53 -12.57 -9.31
C LYS A 87 -18.21 -11.37 -9.99
N GLN A 88 -18.82 -10.49 -9.20
CA GLN A 88 -19.49 -9.28 -9.70
C GLN A 88 -18.49 -8.22 -10.17
N SER A 89 -17.28 -8.18 -9.60
CA SER A 89 -16.27 -7.19 -9.97
C SER A 89 -15.76 -7.31 -11.42
N GLY A 90 -15.88 -8.49 -12.03
CA GLY A 90 -15.33 -8.78 -13.37
C GLY A 90 -13.79 -8.74 -13.44
N LEU A 91 -13.10 -8.73 -12.29
CA LEU A 91 -11.64 -8.63 -12.21
C LEU A 91 -10.97 -10.01 -12.35
N MET A 92 -9.78 -10.07 -12.94
CA MET A 92 -8.94 -11.27 -12.99
C MET A 92 -8.22 -11.44 -11.64
N LEU A 93 -8.86 -12.13 -10.68
CA LEU A 93 -8.39 -12.21 -9.29
C LEU A 93 -7.27 -13.23 -9.04
N ASP A 94 -7.17 -14.26 -9.87
CA ASP A 94 -6.24 -15.39 -9.69
C ASP A 94 -4.77 -14.97 -9.62
N LYS A 95 -4.41 -13.92 -10.38
CA LYS A 95 -3.07 -13.33 -10.44
C LYS A 95 -2.86 -12.16 -9.49
N SER A 96 -3.95 -11.54 -9.02
CA SER A 96 -3.90 -10.31 -8.21
C SER A 96 -3.87 -10.58 -6.71
N ILE A 97 -4.24 -11.80 -6.29
CA ILE A 97 -4.02 -12.33 -4.95
C ILE A 97 -2.86 -13.32 -5.03
N TYR A 98 -1.73 -12.99 -4.41
CA TYR A 98 -0.53 -13.80 -4.48
C TYR A 98 -0.08 -14.25 -3.09
N ILE A 99 0.52 -15.44 -3.05
CA ILE A 99 1.13 -15.99 -1.86
C ILE A 99 2.64 -16.03 -2.10
N ASN A 100 3.40 -15.44 -1.20
CA ASN A 100 4.85 -15.57 -1.20
C ASN A 100 5.28 -16.40 0.00
N VAL A 101 6.26 -17.27 -0.19
CA VAL A 101 6.99 -17.91 0.90
C VAL A 101 8.33 -17.24 1.00
N SER A 102 8.64 -16.67 2.16
CA SER A 102 9.94 -16.07 2.44
C SER A 102 10.74 -16.98 3.36
N GLU A 103 11.96 -17.29 2.92
CA GLU A 103 12.94 -17.99 3.73
C GLU A 103 13.38 -17.11 4.92
N LYS A 104 13.69 -17.77 6.03
CA LYS A 104 13.97 -17.12 7.32
C LYS A 104 15.00 -15.98 7.25
N ARG A 105 14.72 -14.91 8.00
CA ARG A 105 15.77 -14.05 8.58
C ARG A 105 16.35 -14.75 9.81
N GLN A 106 17.65 -14.58 10.11
CA GLN A 106 18.30 -15.19 11.29
C GLN A 106 17.43 -15.01 12.55
N ASN A 107 17.23 -16.08 13.33
CA ASN A 107 16.46 -16.19 14.60
C ASN A 107 14.96 -16.59 14.54
N HIS A 108 14.37 -16.93 13.39
CA HIS A 108 13.00 -17.51 13.34
C HIS A 108 12.99 -19.05 13.21
N TYR A 109 12.08 -19.71 13.94
CA TYR A 109 11.98 -21.18 13.96
C TYR A 109 11.32 -21.80 12.71
N LYS A 110 10.54 -21.04 11.92
CA LYS A 110 9.85 -21.53 10.70
C LYS A 110 9.89 -20.49 9.56
N ASN A 111 9.71 -20.90 8.31
CA ASN A 111 9.55 -19.94 7.22
C ASN A 111 8.17 -19.28 7.32
N GLU A 112 8.02 -18.13 6.69
CA GLU A 112 6.77 -17.38 6.67
C GLU A 112 6.16 -17.47 5.28
N ALA A 113 4.88 -17.81 5.22
CA ALA A 113 4.05 -17.66 4.04
C ALA A 113 3.11 -16.47 4.22
N THR A 114 2.93 -15.69 3.16
CA THR A 114 2.17 -14.45 3.20
C THR A 114 1.24 -14.35 2.01
N LEU A 115 -0.08 -14.32 2.26
CA LEU A 115 -1.08 -13.94 1.26
C LEU A 115 -1.21 -12.43 1.22
N SER A 116 -1.12 -11.83 0.03
CA SER A 116 -1.16 -10.39 -0.16
C SER A 116 -2.15 -9.98 -1.25
N VAL A 117 -2.90 -8.91 -0.98
CA VAL A 117 -3.75 -8.21 -1.94
C VAL A 117 -3.30 -6.75 -1.99
N THR A 118 -2.89 -6.28 -3.16
CA THR A 118 -2.34 -4.92 -3.35
C THR A 118 -3.00 -4.13 -4.48
N GLN A 119 -3.77 -4.79 -5.35
CA GLN A 119 -4.44 -4.11 -6.45
C GLN A 119 -5.62 -3.29 -5.93
N MET A 120 -5.61 -1.98 -6.19
CA MET A 120 -6.60 -1.03 -5.68
C MET A 120 -8.05 -1.48 -5.92
N GLU A 121 -8.36 -1.91 -7.14
CA GLU A 121 -9.73 -2.33 -7.49
C GLU A 121 -10.18 -3.57 -6.72
N LEU A 122 -9.29 -4.52 -6.39
CA LEU A 122 -9.65 -5.65 -5.53
C LEU A 122 -9.91 -5.20 -4.09
N LEU A 123 -9.06 -4.31 -3.55
CA LEU A 123 -9.24 -3.78 -2.21
C LEU A 123 -10.61 -3.10 -2.08
N LYS A 124 -10.96 -2.27 -3.06
CA LYS A 124 -12.17 -1.45 -3.08
C LYS A 124 -13.43 -2.22 -3.43
N CYS A 125 -13.40 -3.05 -4.46
CA CYS A 125 -14.60 -3.68 -5.00
C CYS A 125 -14.88 -5.06 -4.39
N VAL A 126 -13.88 -5.66 -3.71
CA VAL A 126 -14.01 -7.01 -3.15
C VAL A 126 -13.81 -7.01 -1.63
N LEU A 127 -12.65 -6.56 -1.14
CA LEU A 127 -12.36 -6.65 0.31
C LEU A 127 -13.18 -5.67 1.14
N VAL A 128 -13.31 -4.42 0.71
CA VAL A 128 -14.08 -3.41 1.45
C VAL A 128 -15.56 -3.83 1.57
N PRO A 129 -16.28 -4.22 0.51
CA PRO A 129 -17.66 -4.69 0.62
C PRO A 129 -17.80 -5.96 1.47
N LEU A 130 -16.86 -6.91 1.34
CA LEU A 130 -16.83 -8.11 2.17
C LEU A 130 -16.77 -7.74 3.66
N PHE A 131 -15.80 -6.91 4.05
CA PHE A 131 -15.57 -6.55 5.45
C PHE A 131 -16.59 -5.56 6.02
N ASP A 132 -17.19 -4.70 5.20
CA ASP A 132 -18.28 -3.80 5.59
C ASP A 132 -19.58 -4.57 5.86
N SER A 133 -19.74 -5.76 5.28
CA SER A 133 -20.93 -6.61 5.49
C SER A 133 -20.95 -7.36 6.82
N MET A 134 -19.91 -7.23 7.66
CA MET A 134 -19.73 -8.05 8.86
C MET A 134 -19.46 -7.23 10.11
N ASN A 135 -19.80 -7.81 11.27
CA ASN A 135 -19.52 -7.24 12.58
C ASN A 135 -18.13 -7.66 13.06
N TRP A 136 -17.32 -6.68 13.46
CA TRP A 136 -15.98 -6.87 14.00
C TRP A 136 -16.00 -6.91 15.53
N PHE A 137 -15.04 -7.59 16.15
CA PHE A 137 -14.98 -7.79 17.60
C PHE A 137 -13.69 -7.27 18.26
N THR A 138 -12.72 -6.79 17.49
CA THR A 138 -11.40 -6.36 17.97
C THR A 138 -11.07 -4.93 17.56
N GLN A 139 -10.03 -4.37 18.17
CA GLN A 139 -9.50 -3.05 17.80
C GLN A 139 -9.00 -2.97 16.35
N LYS A 140 -8.78 -4.11 15.68
CA LYS A 140 -8.40 -4.14 14.26
C LYS A 140 -9.45 -3.52 13.35
N GLN A 141 -10.72 -3.49 13.78
CA GLN A 141 -11.78 -2.75 13.10
C GLN A 141 -11.42 -1.26 12.92
N LEU A 142 -10.77 -0.66 13.92
CA LEU A 142 -10.40 0.75 13.87
C LEU A 142 -9.30 0.97 12.83
N ASP A 143 -8.37 0.03 12.68
CA ASP A 143 -7.32 0.08 11.67
C ASP A 143 -7.87 -0.14 10.27
N TYR A 144 -8.77 -1.11 10.10
CA TYR A 144 -9.54 -1.31 8.88
C TYR A 144 -10.32 -0.04 8.49
N SER A 145 -11.00 0.59 9.45
CA SER A 145 -11.81 1.79 9.22
C SER A 145 -10.97 2.97 8.72
N LEU A 146 -9.81 3.23 9.34
CA LEU A 146 -8.90 4.28 8.87
C LEU A 146 -8.28 3.93 7.50
N TRP A 147 -7.93 2.66 7.29
CA TRP A 147 -7.39 2.18 6.02
C TRP A 147 -8.40 2.31 4.87
N LYS A 148 -9.67 1.98 5.10
CA LYS A 148 -10.78 2.22 4.16
C LYS A 148 -10.92 3.70 3.84
N SER A 149 -10.93 4.56 4.85
CA SER A 149 -10.99 6.03 4.64
C SER A 149 -9.82 6.53 3.80
N LEU A 150 -8.60 6.02 4.01
CA LEU A 150 -7.43 6.37 3.20
C LEU A 150 -7.57 5.93 1.72
N ILE A 151 -8.13 4.75 1.46
CA ILE A 151 -8.44 4.28 0.09
C ILE A 151 -9.39 5.28 -0.59
N LEU A 152 -10.51 5.61 0.07
CA LEU A 152 -11.52 6.52 -0.47
C LEU A 152 -10.97 7.94 -0.69
N LEU A 153 -10.14 8.45 0.24
CA LEU A 153 -9.47 9.75 0.09
C LEU A 153 -8.53 9.76 -1.12
N LYS A 154 -7.78 8.68 -1.37
CA LYS A 154 -6.95 8.57 -2.58
C LYS A 154 -7.80 8.54 -3.84
N GLU A 155 -8.88 7.75 -3.83
CA GLU A 155 -9.81 7.61 -4.96
C GLU A 155 -10.48 8.93 -5.34
N LYS A 156 -10.75 9.80 -4.36
CA LYS A 156 -11.29 11.15 -4.58
C LYS A 156 -10.21 12.21 -4.84
N GLY A 157 -8.94 11.82 -4.92
CA GLY A 157 -7.83 12.70 -5.27
C GLY A 157 -7.36 13.64 -4.16
N HIS A 158 -7.81 13.46 -2.91
CA HIS A 158 -7.48 14.36 -1.79
C HIS A 158 -6.00 14.38 -1.42
N HIS A 159 -5.24 13.36 -1.81
CA HIS A 159 -3.78 13.38 -1.68
C HIS A 159 -3.09 14.48 -2.53
N TYR A 160 -3.79 15.08 -3.50
CA TYR A 160 -3.29 16.25 -4.25
C TYR A 160 -3.52 17.58 -3.55
N THR A 161 -4.34 17.67 -2.50
CA THR A 161 -4.53 18.91 -1.74
C THR A 161 -3.62 18.92 -0.52
N GLU A 162 -3.21 20.11 -0.07
CA GLU A 162 -2.38 20.22 1.14
C GLU A 162 -3.15 19.75 2.39
N GLU A 163 -4.41 20.14 2.51
CA GLU A 163 -5.29 19.72 3.60
C GLU A 163 -5.50 18.19 3.61
N GLY A 164 -5.81 17.61 2.45
CA GLY A 164 -6.01 16.17 2.33
C GLY A 164 -4.73 15.38 2.59
N PHE A 165 -3.58 15.88 2.13
CA PHE A 165 -2.30 15.30 2.47
C PHE A 165 -2.02 15.31 3.98
N LYS A 166 -2.27 16.44 4.68
CA LYS A 166 -2.12 16.55 6.14
C LYS A 166 -3.05 15.57 6.87
N LEU A 167 -4.31 15.47 6.45
CA LEU A 167 -5.25 14.51 7.01
C LEU A 167 -4.77 13.07 6.80
N ILE A 168 -4.34 12.71 5.60
CA ILE A 168 -3.80 11.38 5.28
C ILE A 168 -2.61 11.03 6.18
N GLN A 169 -1.67 11.96 6.40
CA GLN A 169 -0.54 11.74 7.32
C GLN A 169 -1.03 11.49 8.75
N LEU A 170 -2.02 12.24 9.21
CA LEU A 170 -2.62 12.04 10.51
C LEU A 170 -3.25 10.65 10.63
N LEU A 171 -4.02 10.19 9.65
CA LEU A 171 -4.66 8.87 9.66
C LEU A 171 -3.62 7.73 9.69
N ILE A 172 -2.53 7.85 8.90
CA ILE A 172 -1.43 6.87 8.91
C ILE A 172 -0.78 6.80 10.31
N ASN A 173 -0.63 7.94 10.99
CA ASN A 173 -0.10 8.01 12.36
C ASN A 173 -1.15 7.68 13.44
N GLN A 174 -2.30 7.13 13.08
CA GLN A 174 -3.37 6.73 14.00
C GLN A 174 -3.79 5.27 13.84
N MET A 175 -3.12 4.51 12.97
CA MET A 175 -3.43 3.10 12.70
C MET A 175 -2.30 2.15 13.12
N ASN A 176 -2.65 0.88 13.29
CA ASN A 176 -1.75 -0.21 13.64
C ASN A 176 -0.93 0.12 14.91
N LYS A 177 0.39 -0.07 14.88
CA LYS A 177 1.28 0.23 16.02
C LYS A 177 1.18 1.67 16.51
N HIS A 178 0.78 2.63 15.67
CA HIS A 178 0.61 4.04 16.05
C HIS A 178 -0.64 4.30 16.89
N ARG A 179 -1.56 3.33 16.96
CA ARG A 179 -2.73 3.39 17.85
C ARG A 179 -2.39 3.04 19.29
N LEU A 180 -1.32 2.28 19.51
CA LEU A 180 -0.92 1.83 20.84
C LEU A 180 -0.57 3.04 21.71
N SER A 181 -0.97 3.00 22.97
CA SER A 181 -0.63 4.03 23.96
C SER A 181 0.88 4.22 24.13
N SER A 182 1.67 3.18 23.84
CA SER A 182 3.12 3.19 23.87
C SER A 182 3.79 3.84 22.65
N SER A 183 3.04 4.21 21.62
CA SER A 183 3.62 4.67 20.34
C SER A 183 4.13 6.11 20.36
N GLY A 184 3.75 6.91 21.37
CA GLY A 184 4.03 8.35 21.42
C GLY A 184 3.29 9.15 20.33
N SER A 185 2.36 8.52 19.60
CA SER A 185 1.59 9.20 18.56
C SER A 185 0.63 10.23 19.19
N PRO A 186 0.34 11.35 18.50
CA PRO A 186 -0.54 12.38 19.03
C PRO A 186 -1.92 11.82 19.41
N VAL A 187 -2.45 12.24 20.56
CA VAL A 187 -3.85 11.98 20.89
C VAL A 187 -4.72 12.87 20.00
N VAL A 188 -5.74 12.27 19.38
CA VAL A 188 -6.67 12.96 18.49
C VAL A 188 -8.09 12.80 19.00
N ASP A 189 -8.87 13.87 18.91
CA ASP A 189 -10.32 13.78 19.08
C ASP A 189 -10.93 12.98 17.92
N ARG A 190 -11.60 11.88 18.25
CA ARG A 190 -12.13 10.92 17.26
C ARG A 190 -13.35 11.45 16.54
N GLU A 191 -14.19 12.23 17.22
CA GLU A 191 -15.38 12.83 16.61
C GLU A 191 -14.98 13.90 15.60
N SER A 192 -14.10 14.82 15.96
CA SER A 192 -13.54 15.81 15.03
C SER A 192 -12.80 15.16 13.87
N LEU A 193 -11.99 14.13 14.12
CA LEU A 193 -11.29 13.41 13.06
C LEU A 193 -12.27 12.77 12.07
N ASN A 194 -13.29 12.07 12.57
CA ASN A 194 -14.30 11.44 11.73
C ASN A 194 -15.11 12.48 10.94
N SER A 195 -15.48 13.60 11.57
CA SER A 195 -16.16 14.70 10.89
C SER A 195 -15.33 15.26 9.72
N LYS A 196 -14.03 15.49 9.94
CA LYS A 196 -13.09 15.91 8.87
C LYS A 196 -12.99 14.90 7.73
N ILE A 197 -12.94 13.60 8.05
CA ILE A 197 -12.95 12.55 7.04
C ILE A 197 -14.24 12.63 6.22
N GLN A 198 -15.40 12.74 6.86
CA GLN A 198 -16.69 12.78 6.15
C GLN A 198 -16.86 14.03 5.29
N ASP A 199 -16.50 15.22 5.78
CA ASP A 199 -16.55 16.45 4.98
C ASP A 199 -15.67 16.34 3.73
N MET A 200 -14.44 15.83 3.89
CA MET A 200 -13.52 15.66 2.78
C MET A 200 -14.04 14.61 1.79
N LEU A 201 -14.54 13.48 2.28
CA LEU A 201 -15.19 12.46 1.44
C LEU A 201 -16.47 12.97 0.78
N GLY A 202 -17.11 14.04 1.26
CA GLY A 202 -18.23 14.69 0.56
C GLY A 202 -17.84 15.35 -0.76
N LYS A 203 -16.54 15.59 -0.98
CA LYS A 203 -15.99 16.34 -2.13
C LYS A 203 -15.05 15.46 -2.96
N SER A 204 -14.88 15.79 -4.24
CA SER A 204 -13.90 15.15 -5.13
C SER A 204 -12.95 16.20 -5.69
N VAL A 205 -11.64 15.93 -5.64
CA VAL A 205 -10.61 16.72 -6.33
C VAL A 205 -10.56 16.38 -7.81
N TYR A 206 -11.06 15.19 -8.17
CA TYR A 206 -11.19 14.79 -9.55
C TYR A 206 -12.49 15.28 -10.17
N GLU A 207 -12.38 15.81 -11.37
CA GLU A 207 -13.50 16.18 -12.26
C GLU A 207 -13.37 15.41 -13.57
N ASN A 208 -14.48 15.10 -14.23
CA ASN A 208 -14.42 14.61 -15.62
C ASN A 208 -14.51 15.81 -16.56
N LYS A 209 -13.46 16.01 -17.38
CA LYS A 209 -13.47 16.99 -18.47
C LYS A 209 -13.14 16.26 -19.77
N ASN A 210 -14.08 16.29 -20.72
CA ASN A 210 -13.91 15.68 -22.04
C ASN A 210 -13.50 14.18 -21.99
N GLY A 211 -14.08 13.40 -21.06
CA GLY A 211 -13.78 11.98 -20.91
C GLY A 211 -12.42 11.67 -20.23
N ARG A 212 -11.72 12.71 -19.76
CA ARG A 212 -10.44 12.57 -19.05
C ARG A 212 -10.59 13.08 -17.61
N VAL A 213 -9.83 12.47 -16.71
CA VAL A 213 -9.80 12.89 -15.30
C VAL A 213 -8.97 14.16 -15.18
N TRP A 214 -9.57 15.21 -14.67
CA TRP A 214 -8.96 16.50 -14.35
C TRP A 214 -8.73 16.63 -12.86
N ILE A 215 -7.56 17.12 -12.44
CA ILE A 215 -7.21 17.33 -11.03
C ILE A 215 -7.39 18.82 -10.72
N SER A 216 -8.50 19.19 -10.08
CA SER A 216 -8.89 20.60 -9.90
C SER A 216 -7.85 21.39 -9.11
N SER A 217 -7.26 20.79 -8.07
CA SER A 217 -6.23 21.43 -7.23
C SER A 217 -4.88 21.65 -7.92
N GLU A 218 -4.62 20.98 -9.05
CA GLU A 218 -3.35 21.02 -9.77
C GLU A 218 -3.47 21.68 -11.15
N ASN A 219 -4.69 21.99 -11.59
CA ASN A 219 -4.98 22.55 -12.90
C ASN A 219 -4.33 21.75 -14.07
N ARG A 220 -4.42 20.41 -14.02
CA ARG A 220 -3.91 19.49 -15.06
C ARG A 220 -4.73 18.21 -15.16
N TYR A 221 -4.63 17.48 -16.29
CA TYR A 221 -5.22 16.15 -16.36
C TYR A 221 -4.38 15.10 -15.61
N LEU A 222 -5.04 14.05 -15.13
CA LEU A 222 -4.40 12.86 -14.59
C LEU A 222 -3.53 12.22 -15.69
N ASN A 223 -2.32 11.78 -15.32
CA ASN A 223 -1.29 11.24 -16.24
C ASN A 223 -0.74 12.23 -17.29
N GLU A 224 -1.20 13.47 -17.34
CA GLU A 224 -0.37 14.51 -17.92
C GLU A 224 0.82 14.70 -16.99
N GLY A 225 2.01 14.45 -17.52
CA GLY A 225 3.25 14.75 -16.82
C GLY A 225 3.11 16.15 -16.24
N GLY A 226 3.36 16.30 -14.94
CA GLY A 226 3.23 17.60 -14.27
C GLY A 226 3.99 18.68 -15.03
N VAL A 227 3.65 19.95 -14.78
CA VAL A 227 4.41 21.09 -15.31
C VAL A 227 5.88 20.77 -15.16
N GLY A 228 6.61 20.74 -16.28
CA GLY A 228 7.98 20.26 -16.28
C GLY A 228 8.77 21.04 -15.24
N LYS A 229 9.55 20.33 -14.43
CA LYS A 229 10.49 21.00 -13.52
C LYS A 229 11.51 21.73 -14.38
N GLU A 230 11.69 23.01 -14.06
CA GLU A 230 12.69 23.85 -14.69
C GLU A 230 14.08 23.24 -14.44
N VAL A 231 14.93 23.24 -15.45
CA VAL A 231 16.30 22.72 -15.35
C VAL A 231 17.24 23.81 -15.80
N HIS A 232 18.25 24.08 -14.99
CA HIS A 232 19.31 25.01 -15.31
C HIS A 232 20.57 24.23 -15.66
N LEU A 233 21.13 24.51 -16.84
CA LEU A 233 22.49 24.17 -17.22
C LEU A 233 23.40 25.27 -16.69
N VAL A 234 24.34 24.89 -15.83
CA VAL A 234 25.17 25.83 -15.07
C VAL A 234 26.63 25.51 -15.33
N ASP A 235 27.46 26.53 -15.48
CA ASP A 235 28.92 26.37 -15.50
C ASP A 235 29.47 26.06 -14.09
N THR A 236 30.78 25.82 -13.98
CA THR A 236 31.44 25.57 -12.69
C THR A 236 31.49 26.79 -11.77
N GLU A 237 31.25 28.00 -12.29
CA GLU A 237 31.24 29.25 -11.53
C GLU A 237 29.86 29.59 -10.95
N GLY A 238 28.82 28.86 -11.38
CA GLY A 238 27.44 29.03 -10.92
C GLY A 238 26.56 29.86 -11.86
N ASN A 239 27.07 30.32 -13.01
CA ASN A 239 26.30 31.08 -13.97
C ASN A 239 25.39 30.16 -14.79
N THR A 240 24.14 30.58 -14.97
CA THR A 240 23.18 29.81 -15.77
C THR A 240 23.45 30.03 -17.24
N ILE A 241 23.89 28.98 -17.93
CA ILE A 241 24.10 28.94 -19.37
C ILE A 241 22.75 28.86 -20.09
N LYS A 242 21.85 28.01 -19.60
CA LYS A 242 20.54 27.79 -20.21
C LYS A 242 19.51 27.26 -19.24
N THR A 243 18.26 27.66 -19.46
CA THR A 243 17.10 27.18 -18.72
C THR A 243 16.18 26.36 -19.65
N PHE A 244 15.66 25.25 -19.15
CA PHE A 244 14.70 24.39 -19.82
C PHE A 244 13.43 24.27 -19.01
N LYS A 245 12.26 24.19 -19.65
CA LYS A 245 10.96 24.06 -18.98
C LYS A 245 10.68 22.65 -18.48
N SER A 246 11.53 21.67 -18.80
CA SER A 246 11.35 20.27 -18.38
C SER A 246 12.62 19.43 -18.50
N TYR A 247 12.65 18.29 -17.80
CA TYR A 247 13.72 17.30 -17.94
C TYR A 247 13.77 16.72 -19.35
N SER A 248 12.62 16.60 -20.02
CA SER A 248 12.52 16.12 -21.40
C SER A 248 13.12 17.11 -22.41
N GLU A 249 13.00 18.40 -22.14
CA GLU A 249 13.60 19.44 -22.98
C GLU A 249 15.11 19.50 -22.79
N ALA A 250 15.59 19.46 -21.53
CA ALA A 250 17.01 19.34 -21.23
C ALA A 250 17.63 18.08 -21.86
N ALA A 251 16.94 16.94 -21.77
CA ALA A 251 17.36 15.67 -22.36
C ALA A 251 17.53 15.76 -23.88
N ARG A 252 16.55 16.38 -24.58
CA ARG A 252 16.61 16.62 -26.03
C ARG A 252 17.79 17.52 -26.41
N TYR A 253 18.00 18.61 -25.67
CA TYR A 253 19.09 19.54 -25.94
C TYR A 253 20.47 18.91 -25.72
N LEU A 254 20.64 18.19 -24.62
CA LEU A 254 21.91 17.54 -24.25
C LEU A 254 22.14 16.19 -24.94
N LYS A 255 21.17 15.69 -25.72
CA LYS A 255 21.19 14.38 -26.37
C LYS A 255 21.44 13.22 -25.39
N ILE A 256 20.81 13.26 -24.23
CA ILE A 256 20.87 12.21 -23.19
C ILE A 256 19.46 11.75 -22.80
N SER A 257 19.37 10.63 -22.07
CA SER A 257 18.06 10.17 -21.58
C SER A 257 17.49 11.08 -20.49
N ARG A 258 16.17 11.13 -20.36
CA ARG A 258 15.48 11.84 -19.26
C ARG A 258 15.93 11.32 -17.88
N GLY A 259 16.19 10.01 -17.76
CA GLY A 259 16.73 9.42 -16.53
C GLY A 259 18.13 9.93 -16.19
N THR A 260 18.98 10.13 -17.20
CA THR A 260 20.32 10.70 -17.02
C THR A 260 20.24 12.14 -16.53
N VAL A 261 19.33 12.96 -17.06
CA VAL A 261 19.06 14.33 -16.56
C VAL A 261 18.68 14.29 -15.07
N PHE A 262 17.71 13.46 -14.71
CA PHE A 262 17.27 13.31 -13.31
C PHE A 262 18.42 12.91 -12.38
N ASN A 263 19.22 11.91 -12.78
CA ASN A 263 20.33 11.45 -11.96
C ASN A 263 21.41 12.52 -11.80
N ARG A 264 21.75 13.26 -12.87
CA ARG A 264 22.74 14.35 -12.82
C ARG A 264 22.31 15.49 -11.91
N ILE A 265 21.03 15.86 -11.93
CA ILE A 265 20.45 16.85 -11.00
C ILE A 265 20.56 16.34 -9.56
N LYS A 266 20.19 15.08 -9.32
CA LYS A 266 20.19 14.48 -7.99
C LYS A 266 21.60 14.37 -7.38
N SER A 267 22.59 14.06 -8.20
CA SER A 267 23.98 13.88 -7.75
C SER A 267 24.85 15.12 -7.91
N SER A 268 24.30 16.23 -8.44
CA SER A 268 25.04 17.43 -8.84
C SER A 268 26.31 17.10 -9.64
N LEU A 269 26.23 16.11 -10.54
CA LEU A 269 27.40 15.58 -11.23
C LEU A 269 27.85 16.53 -12.33
N VAL A 270 29.11 16.95 -12.26
CA VAL A 270 29.77 17.74 -13.31
C VAL A 270 30.06 16.85 -14.53
N PHE A 271 29.82 17.35 -15.73
CA PHE A 271 30.10 16.67 -16.99
C PHE A 271 30.60 17.66 -18.05
N SER A 272 31.28 17.14 -19.08
CA SER A 272 31.70 17.95 -20.21
C SER A 272 30.55 18.17 -21.20
N PHE A 273 30.34 19.42 -21.62
CA PHE A 273 29.40 19.82 -22.67
C PHE A 273 30.02 20.95 -23.49
N GLU A 274 30.10 20.80 -24.80
CA GLU A 274 30.68 21.80 -25.72
C GLU A 274 32.05 22.34 -25.27
N LYS A 275 32.92 21.45 -24.77
CA LYS A 275 34.27 21.72 -24.23
C LYS A 275 34.33 22.45 -22.87
N ASN A 276 33.18 22.74 -22.26
CA ASN A 276 33.10 23.31 -20.91
C ASN A 276 32.66 22.26 -19.88
N LEU A 277 33.05 22.45 -18.63
CA LEU A 277 32.53 21.68 -17.50
C LEU A 277 31.25 22.33 -16.98
N VAL A 278 30.19 21.54 -16.87
CA VAL A 278 28.85 22.00 -16.50
C VAL A 278 28.16 21.03 -15.57
N TYR A 279 27.14 21.47 -14.85
CA TYR A 279 26.24 20.61 -14.10
C TYR A 279 24.78 21.03 -14.28
N LEU A 280 23.86 20.17 -13.85
CA LEU A 280 22.42 20.44 -13.89
C LEU A 280 21.88 20.67 -12.48
N LYS A 281 20.98 21.64 -12.33
CA LYS A 281 20.16 21.84 -11.13
C LYS A 281 18.69 22.10 -11.51
N SER A 282 17.78 21.83 -10.59
CA SER A 282 16.31 21.92 -10.77
C SER A 282 15.65 22.52 -9.54
#